data_AF-A0A540X0X2-F1
#
_entry.id   AF-A0A540X0X2-F1
#
_cell.length_a   1.000
_cell.length_b   1.000
_cell.length_c   1.000
_cell.angle_alpha   90.00
_cell.angle_beta   90.00
_cell.angle_gamma   90.00
#
_symmetry.space_group_name_H-M   'P 1'
#
loop_
_entity.id
_entity.type
_entity.pdbx_description
1 polymer ?
#
loop_
_entity_poly.entity_id
_entity_poly.type
_entity_poly.pdbx_seq_one_letter_code
_entity_poly.pdbx_strand_id
1 'polypeptide(L)'
;MSDLGGTLPFIAAKDAARRGRHLAEIADGEQVEVQGSGSKPYILKNTGGVYSCSCPAWRNQSIAIERRTCKHLRRVRGDAAEDARTGGTSTPPVKATRAKAPAGDAEGEADDEKAPPLLLAHPWENDVDLTDWWMSEKLDGVRAYWDGKRFWSRLGNEFFAPDWFTAGLPDFPLDGELFGGRKRFQRTVSVVRRQDKSKDWKELLFVVFDAPSFDAAFEQRLEHCRKWLDDAKPAYAQWHSHERCQGTPHLRSELERVEGLGGEGLMLRKPGSRYEVGRSHTLLKVKSFKDDEAVVIGHVAGAGRHKGRLGALEVELRNGKRFSVGTGLSDAEREAPPAIGTLITFRYQELSNDGVPRFPSYIGVRIDAAPFKGKAKG
;
A
#
# COMPACT_ATOMS: atom_id res chain seq x y z
N MET A 1 44.17 28.45 -0.51
CA MET A 1 44.38 27.78 -1.81
C MET A 1 44.20 26.29 -1.55
N SER A 2 43.19 25.57 -2.01
CA SER A 2 42.13 25.88 -2.96
C SER A 2 40.98 24.90 -2.72
N ASP A 3 39.79 25.40 -3.03
CA ASP A 3 38.46 24.83 -2.93
C ASP A 3 38.25 23.64 -3.91
N LEU A 4 37.48 22.61 -3.52
CA LEU A 4 36.92 21.59 -4.43
C LEU A 4 35.50 21.20 -3.96
N GLY A 5 34.57 22.14 -4.07
CA GLY A 5 33.15 21.84 -4.20
C GLY A 5 32.82 21.44 -5.65
N GLY A 6 32.50 20.16 -5.88
CA GLY A 6 31.99 19.68 -7.17
C GLY A 6 30.50 20.00 -7.32
N THR A 7 30.16 20.94 -8.19
CA THR A 7 28.77 21.28 -8.55
C THR A 7 28.20 20.26 -9.52
N LEU A 8 26.99 19.76 -9.27
CA LEU A 8 26.20 18.97 -10.23
C LEU A 8 25.87 19.83 -11.46
N PRO A 9 25.97 19.32 -12.70
CA PRO A 9 25.73 20.13 -13.88
C PRO A 9 24.22 20.42 -14.03
N PHE A 10 23.86 21.71 -13.99
CA PHE A 10 22.51 22.20 -14.27
C PHE A 10 22.43 22.59 -15.76
N ILE A 11 21.67 21.86 -16.57
CA ILE A 11 21.49 22.17 -17.99
C ILE A 11 20.14 22.87 -18.20
N ALA A 12 20.18 24.16 -18.52
CA ALA A 12 19.01 24.96 -18.83
C ALA A 12 18.33 24.48 -20.14
N ALA A 13 16.99 24.45 -20.14
CA ALA A 13 16.14 23.90 -21.19
C ALA A 13 16.23 24.59 -22.57
N LYS A 14 17.09 25.61 -22.76
CA LYS A 14 17.25 26.32 -24.03
C LYS A 14 18.44 25.87 -24.89
N ASP A 15 19.43 25.18 -24.32
CA ASP A 15 20.62 24.76 -25.10
C ASP A 15 20.51 23.35 -25.72
N ALA A 16 19.55 22.54 -25.29
CA ALA A 16 19.33 21.19 -25.84
C ALA A 16 18.66 21.20 -27.23
N ALA A 17 18.03 22.31 -27.64
CA ALA A 17 17.31 22.36 -28.91
C ALA A 17 18.21 22.51 -30.14
N ARG A 18 19.50 22.86 -29.99
CA ARG A 18 20.38 23.22 -31.12
C ARG A 18 21.42 22.16 -31.50
N ARG A 19 21.52 21.06 -30.76
CA ARG A 19 22.36 19.91 -31.11
C ARG A 19 21.57 18.66 -30.82
N GLY A 20 21.20 17.91 -31.86
CA GLY A 20 20.54 16.60 -31.76
C GLY A 20 21.43 15.54 -31.11
N ARG A 21 21.86 15.76 -29.87
CA ARG A 21 22.53 14.77 -29.03
C ARG A 21 21.47 14.21 -28.09
N HIS A 22 20.94 13.05 -28.45
CA HIS A 22 20.47 12.12 -27.45
C HIS A 22 21.60 11.92 -26.44
N LEU A 23 21.34 12.10 -25.14
CA LEU A 23 22.24 11.65 -24.10
C LEU A 23 22.14 10.12 -24.10
N ALA A 24 22.90 9.51 -25.00
CA ALA A 24 23.10 8.08 -25.03
C ALA A 24 23.67 7.69 -23.66
N GLU A 25 22.78 7.14 -22.84
CA GLU A 25 23.03 6.54 -21.54
C GLU A 25 23.47 7.50 -20.42
N ILE A 26 22.57 7.69 -19.43
CA ILE A 26 23.02 8.09 -18.09
C ILE A 26 23.95 6.97 -17.61
N ALA A 27 25.22 7.27 -17.35
CA ALA A 27 26.17 6.25 -16.92
C ALA A 27 25.78 5.70 -15.54
N ASP A 28 26.26 4.51 -15.21
CA ASP A 28 25.90 3.89 -13.94
C ASP A 28 26.35 4.77 -12.74
N GLY A 29 25.41 5.06 -11.83
CA GLY A 29 25.62 5.95 -10.69
C GLY A 29 25.35 7.43 -10.98
N GLU A 30 25.23 7.84 -12.24
CA GLU A 30 24.98 9.23 -12.61
C GLU A 30 23.50 9.63 -12.50
N GLN A 31 23.29 10.94 -12.34
CA GLN A 31 21.98 11.57 -12.23
C GLN A 31 21.90 12.78 -13.16
N VAL A 32 20.74 12.96 -13.78
CA VAL A 32 20.44 14.10 -14.63
C VAL A 32 19.13 14.71 -14.19
N GLU A 33 19.10 16.04 -14.05
CA GLU A 33 17.88 16.78 -13.78
C GLU A 33 17.15 17.10 -15.09
N VAL A 34 15.83 16.90 -15.11
CA VAL A 34 14.99 17.22 -16.25
C VAL A 34 13.78 18.01 -15.82
N GLN A 35 13.54 19.14 -16.51
CA GLN A 35 12.34 19.91 -16.28
C GLN A 35 11.11 19.13 -16.78
N GLY A 36 10.17 18.89 -15.87
CA GLY A 36 8.88 18.27 -16.15
C GLY A 36 7.72 19.26 -16.02
N SER A 37 6.52 18.75 -15.76
CA SER A 37 5.32 19.58 -15.55
C SER A 37 5.19 20.16 -14.13
N GLY A 38 6.09 19.80 -13.21
CA GLY A 38 6.15 20.36 -11.86
C GLY A 38 7.05 21.59 -11.76
N SER A 39 6.92 22.33 -10.67
CA SER A 39 7.74 23.51 -10.37
C SER A 39 9.21 23.19 -10.04
N LYS A 40 9.49 21.96 -9.58
CA LYS A 40 10.85 21.44 -9.35
C LYS A 40 11.24 20.43 -10.44
N PRO A 41 12.51 20.39 -10.89
CA PRO A 41 12.97 19.41 -11.88
C PRO A 41 12.84 17.98 -11.32
N TYR A 42 12.57 17.02 -12.21
CA TYR A 42 12.62 15.60 -11.86
C TYR A 42 14.04 15.08 -12.05
N ILE A 43 14.40 14.07 -11.27
CA ILE A 43 15.73 13.47 -11.26
C ILE A 43 15.63 12.14 -11.98
N LEU A 44 16.47 11.94 -13.01
CA LEU A 44 16.67 10.68 -13.68
C LEU A 44 17.98 10.08 -13.22
N LYS A 45 17.99 8.78 -12.93
CA LYS A 45 19.17 8.09 -12.42
C LYS A 45 19.31 6.73 -13.09
N ASN A 46 20.54 6.35 -13.41
CA ASN A 46 20.89 4.95 -13.68
C ASN A 46 21.62 4.39 -12.45
N THR A 47 21.19 3.25 -11.93
CA THR A 47 21.87 2.58 -10.81
C THR A 47 21.82 1.07 -11.01
N GLY A 48 22.98 0.44 -11.15
CA GLY A 48 23.14 -0.97 -11.47
C GLY A 48 22.48 -1.38 -12.80
N GLY A 49 22.37 -0.47 -13.77
CA GLY A 49 21.66 -0.69 -15.05
C GLY A 49 20.15 -0.43 -15.00
N VAL A 50 19.60 -0.07 -13.84
CA VAL A 50 18.18 0.24 -13.66
C VAL A 50 17.94 1.74 -13.79
N TYR A 51 17.19 2.13 -14.81
CA TYR A 51 16.85 3.52 -15.06
C TYR A 51 15.61 3.93 -14.28
N SER A 52 15.71 5.02 -13.53
CA SER A 52 14.65 5.55 -12.69
C SER A 52 14.39 7.04 -12.92
N CYS A 53 13.17 7.47 -12.61
CA CYS A 53 12.76 8.87 -12.70
C CYS A 53 11.90 9.24 -11.48
N SER A 54 12.19 10.38 -10.84
CA SER A 54 11.40 10.86 -9.69
C SER A 54 10.00 11.38 -10.07
N CYS A 55 9.65 11.40 -11.35
CA CYS A 55 8.32 11.84 -11.78
C CYS A 55 7.23 10.83 -11.35
N PRO A 56 6.01 11.29 -11.03
CA PRO A 56 4.90 10.41 -10.64
C PRO A 56 4.60 9.32 -11.69
N ALA A 57 4.67 9.65 -12.98
CA ALA A 57 4.39 8.73 -14.09
C ALA A 57 5.34 7.53 -14.16
N TRP A 58 6.53 7.63 -13.57
CA TRP A 58 7.47 6.51 -13.43
C TRP A 58 7.34 5.83 -12.06
N ARG A 59 7.31 6.60 -10.97
CA ARG A 59 7.25 6.08 -9.59
C ARG A 59 6.03 5.21 -9.33
N ASN A 60 4.89 5.55 -9.93
CA ASN A 60 3.60 4.95 -9.64
C ASN A 60 3.22 3.79 -10.58
N GLN A 61 4.12 3.35 -11.46
CA GLN A 61 3.83 2.19 -12.32
C GLN A 61 3.85 0.89 -11.52
N SER A 62 2.83 0.06 -11.68
CA SER A 62 2.69 -1.23 -10.99
C SER A 62 3.40 -2.40 -11.68
N ILE A 63 4.31 -2.11 -12.63
CA ILE A 63 5.16 -3.10 -13.28
C ILE A 63 6.54 -3.16 -12.61
N ALA A 64 7.29 -4.23 -12.89
CA ALA A 64 8.65 -4.42 -12.39
C ALA A 64 9.51 -3.19 -12.72
N ILE A 65 10.33 -2.75 -11.76
CA ILE A 65 11.13 -1.51 -11.86
C ILE A 65 12.01 -1.45 -13.12
N GLU A 66 12.54 -2.61 -13.52
CA GLU A 66 13.34 -2.87 -14.73
C GLU A 66 12.57 -2.58 -16.04
N ARG A 67 11.23 -2.61 -16.01
CA ARG A 67 10.35 -2.38 -17.16
C ARG A 67 9.63 -1.03 -17.11
N ARG A 68 9.80 -0.25 -16.03
CA ARG A 68 9.16 1.06 -15.90
C ARG A 68 9.79 2.07 -16.83
N THR A 69 8.99 2.91 -17.47
CA THR A 69 9.47 4.02 -18.29
C THR A 69 8.64 5.28 -18.05
N CYS A 70 9.04 6.42 -18.59
CA CYS A 70 8.18 7.60 -18.65
C CYS A 70 8.62 8.49 -19.82
N LYS A 71 7.80 9.49 -20.15
CA LYS A 71 8.16 10.50 -21.17
C LYS A 71 9.52 11.15 -20.94
N HIS A 72 9.96 11.26 -19.69
CA HIS A 72 11.24 11.87 -19.36
C HIS A 72 12.42 10.95 -19.67
N LEU A 73 12.33 9.66 -19.31
CA LEU A 73 13.36 8.67 -19.67
C LEU A 73 13.44 8.48 -21.19
N ARG A 74 12.28 8.39 -21.86
CA ARG A 74 12.20 8.36 -23.33
C ARG A 74 12.84 9.57 -23.99
N ARG A 75 12.59 10.78 -23.45
CA ARG A 75 13.21 12.02 -23.94
C ARG A 75 14.74 12.03 -23.78
N VAL A 76 15.26 11.50 -22.68
CA VAL A 76 16.71 11.49 -22.41
C VAL A 76 17.41 10.38 -23.18
N ARG A 77 16.84 9.17 -23.21
CA ARG A 77 17.48 7.97 -23.78
C ARG A 77 17.12 7.67 -25.23
N GLY A 78 16.03 8.23 -25.73
CA GLY A 78 15.43 7.85 -27.02
C GLY A 78 14.45 6.68 -26.87
N ASP A 79 13.38 6.71 -27.69
CA ASP A 79 12.32 5.69 -27.64
C ASP A 79 12.82 4.29 -27.98
N ALA A 80 13.66 4.14 -29.01
CA ALA A 80 14.18 2.84 -29.43
C ALA A 80 15.03 2.14 -28.33
N ALA A 81 15.89 2.90 -27.63
CA ALA A 81 16.71 2.36 -26.54
C ALA A 81 15.85 1.98 -25.32
N GLU A 82 14.80 2.75 -25.07
CA GLU A 82 13.89 2.52 -23.95
C GLU A 82 12.90 1.36 -24.22
N ASP A 83 12.45 1.19 -25.46
CA ASP A 83 11.63 0.06 -25.90
C ASP A 83 12.42 -1.25 -25.84
N ALA A 84 13.67 -1.26 -26.31
CA ALA A 84 14.57 -2.41 -26.20
C ALA A 84 14.78 -2.84 -24.74
N ARG A 85 14.92 -1.89 -23.81
CA ARG A 85 15.07 -2.18 -22.37
C ARG A 85 13.78 -2.71 -21.75
N THR A 86 12.65 -2.10 -22.06
CA THR A 86 11.37 -2.43 -21.40
C THR A 86 10.69 -3.65 -21.99
N GLY A 87 11.18 -4.17 -23.12
CA GLY A 87 10.62 -5.34 -23.80
C GLY A 87 9.47 -5.01 -24.75
N GLY A 88 9.42 -3.77 -25.28
CA GLY A 88 8.58 -3.41 -26.42
C GLY A 88 7.14 -2.94 -26.13
N THR A 89 6.72 -2.76 -24.87
CA THR A 89 5.37 -2.25 -24.58
C THR A 89 5.38 -1.15 -23.52
N SER A 90 5.37 0.11 -23.97
CA SER A 90 4.71 1.24 -23.29
C SER A 90 4.94 2.56 -24.04
N THR A 91 4.28 2.75 -25.19
CA THR A 91 4.16 4.10 -25.75
C THR A 91 3.27 4.93 -24.81
N PRO A 92 3.70 6.10 -24.31
CA PRO A 92 2.79 7.05 -23.68
C PRO A 92 1.91 7.67 -24.77
N PRO A 93 0.61 7.97 -24.53
CA PRO A 93 -0.17 8.70 -25.52
C PRO A 93 0.45 10.09 -25.70
N VAL A 94 0.90 10.38 -26.93
CA VAL A 94 1.39 11.69 -27.33
C VAL A 94 0.18 12.63 -27.31
N LYS A 95 0.26 13.71 -26.53
CA LYS A 95 -0.70 14.82 -26.62
C LYS A 95 -0.68 15.37 -28.04
N ALA A 96 -1.73 15.12 -28.81
CA ALA A 96 -1.99 15.86 -30.04
C ALA A 96 -2.23 17.33 -29.68
N THR A 97 -1.34 18.21 -30.14
CA THR A 97 -1.56 19.65 -30.16
C THR A 97 -2.72 19.97 -31.09
N ARG A 98 -3.87 20.33 -30.51
CA ARG A 98 -5.03 20.80 -31.29
C ARG A 98 -4.85 22.29 -31.59
N ALA A 99 -4.69 22.61 -32.87
CA ALA A 99 -4.86 23.96 -33.39
C ALA A 99 -6.30 24.44 -33.13
N LYS A 100 -6.45 25.75 -32.97
CA LYS A 100 -7.68 26.42 -32.52
C LYS A 100 -8.63 26.70 -33.71
N ALA A 101 -9.92 26.39 -33.50
CA ALA A 101 -11.16 27.04 -34.02
C ALA A 101 -12.18 26.03 -34.62
N PRO A 102 -13.49 26.35 -34.65
CA PRO A 102 -14.36 26.94 -33.63
C PRO A 102 -15.57 26.02 -33.29
N ALA A 103 -16.45 26.53 -32.42
CA ALA A 103 -17.54 25.87 -31.71
C ALA A 103 -18.57 25.10 -32.58
N GLY A 104 -19.10 24.02 -32.01
CA GLY A 104 -20.24 23.25 -32.53
C GLY A 104 -20.56 22.04 -31.65
N ASP A 105 -21.46 22.26 -30.68
CA ASP A 105 -22.37 21.40 -29.91
C ASP A 105 -22.05 19.92 -29.58
N ALA A 106 -22.23 19.62 -28.29
CA ALA A 106 -21.77 18.46 -27.53
C ALA A 106 -22.46 17.12 -27.84
N GLU A 107 -21.63 16.11 -28.15
CA GLU A 107 -21.91 14.68 -27.97
C GLU A 107 -21.23 14.16 -26.69
N GLY A 108 -21.78 13.08 -26.14
CA GLY A 108 -21.37 12.42 -24.91
C GLY A 108 -19.94 11.88 -24.92
N GLU A 109 -19.28 12.01 -23.77
CA GLU A 109 -17.94 11.48 -23.49
C GLU A 109 -18.03 10.15 -22.73
N ALA A 110 -17.23 9.17 -23.18
CA ALA A 110 -16.96 7.94 -22.46
C ALA A 110 -16.04 8.22 -21.26
N ASP A 111 -16.44 7.71 -20.09
CA ASP A 111 -15.86 7.99 -18.77
C ASP A 111 -14.57 7.19 -18.52
N ASP A 112 -13.49 7.89 -18.15
CA ASP A 112 -12.23 7.32 -17.65
C ASP A 112 -12.36 7.23 -16.11
N GLU A 113 -12.94 6.12 -15.63
CA GLU A 113 -13.39 5.97 -14.23
C GLU A 113 -12.24 6.08 -13.21
N LYS A 114 -12.26 7.16 -12.40
CA LYS A 114 -11.31 7.44 -11.33
C LYS A 114 -11.68 6.66 -10.05
N ALA A 115 -10.71 5.90 -9.51
CA ALA A 115 -10.83 5.29 -8.18
C ALA A 115 -11.18 6.33 -7.09
N PRO A 116 -11.95 5.95 -6.05
CA PRO A 116 -12.43 6.90 -5.05
C PRO A 116 -11.30 7.54 -4.22
N PRO A 117 -11.52 8.77 -3.69
CA PRO A 117 -10.51 9.53 -2.96
C PRO A 117 -10.35 9.01 -1.52
N LEU A 118 -9.62 7.92 -1.36
CA LEU A 118 -9.53 7.19 -0.09
C LEU A 118 -8.30 7.54 0.76
N LEU A 119 -8.51 7.69 2.06
CA LEU A 119 -7.45 7.69 3.07
C LEU A 119 -6.95 6.27 3.35
N LEU A 120 -5.64 6.09 3.42
CA LEU A 120 -4.97 4.80 3.57
C LEU A 120 -4.04 4.79 4.79
N ALA A 121 -4.04 3.69 5.53
CA ALA A 121 -3.27 3.56 6.76
C ALA A 121 -1.80 3.20 6.56
N HIS A 122 -0.93 3.68 7.45
CA HIS A 122 0.39 3.09 7.70
C HIS A 122 0.32 1.98 8.76
N PRO A 123 1.20 0.96 8.72
CA PRO A 123 1.40 0.10 9.90
C PRO A 123 1.96 0.94 11.07
N TRP A 124 1.57 0.61 12.30
CA TRP A 124 2.23 1.12 13.50
C TRP A 124 3.39 0.19 13.88
N GLU A 125 4.58 0.75 14.12
CA GLU A 125 5.81 -0.01 14.37
C GLU A 125 6.32 0.17 15.81
N ASN A 126 5.44 0.57 16.75
CA ASN A 126 5.81 1.01 18.11
C ASN A 126 6.68 2.28 18.13
N ASP A 127 6.58 3.09 17.07
CA ASP A 127 7.38 4.28 16.80
C ASP A 127 6.69 5.59 17.21
N VAL A 128 5.40 5.52 17.57
CA VAL A 128 4.57 6.67 17.94
C VAL A 128 3.77 6.35 19.20
N ASP A 129 3.68 7.31 20.13
CA ASP A 129 2.75 7.26 21.26
C ASP A 129 1.31 7.46 20.77
N LEU A 130 0.47 6.46 21.06
CA LEU A 130 -0.92 6.39 20.63
C LEU A 130 -1.90 6.81 21.73
N THR A 131 -1.43 7.34 22.85
CA THR A 131 -2.27 7.91 23.89
C THR A 131 -3.19 8.99 23.30
N ASP A 132 -4.46 8.98 23.68
CA ASP A 132 -5.55 9.80 23.18
C ASP A 132 -5.95 9.59 21.71
N TRP A 133 -5.30 8.72 20.95
CA TRP A 133 -5.77 8.39 19.60
C TRP A 133 -7.12 7.67 19.65
N TRP A 134 -7.94 7.87 18.63
CA TRP A 134 -9.19 7.11 18.48
C TRP A 134 -8.88 5.71 18.00
N MET A 135 -9.37 4.71 18.71
CA MET A 135 -9.12 3.29 18.49
C MET A 135 -10.43 2.60 18.12
N SER A 136 -10.39 1.74 17.11
CA SER A 136 -11.53 0.91 16.71
C SER A 136 -11.04 -0.45 16.20
N GLU A 137 -11.92 -1.45 16.17
CA GLU A 137 -11.60 -2.75 15.58
C GLU A 137 -11.25 -2.58 14.10
N LYS A 138 -10.18 -3.25 13.65
CA LYS A 138 -9.93 -3.43 12.23
C LYS A 138 -10.84 -4.55 11.70
N LEU A 139 -11.84 -4.16 10.91
CA LEU A 139 -12.77 -5.09 10.28
C LEU A 139 -12.12 -5.80 9.09
N ASP A 140 -12.26 -7.14 9.05
CA ASP A 140 -11.81 -8.00 7.94
C ASP A 140 -12.96 -8.20 6.93
N GLY A 141 -13.36 -7.11 6.28
CA GLY A 141 -14.43 -7.07 5.30
C GLY A 141 -13.94 -6.67 3.91
N VAL A 142 -14.82 -6.03 3.15
CA VAL A 142 -14.45 -5.39 1.88
C VAL A 142 -14.73 -3.89 1.96
N ARG A 143 -13.69 -3.07 1.96
CA ARG A 143 -13.83 -1.61 1.93
C ARG A 143 -14.72 -1.15 0.80
N ALA A 144 -15.70 -0.32 1.13
CA ALA A 144 -16.64 0.26 0.20
C ALA A 144 -16.78 1.77 0.44
N TYR A 145 -16.66 2.53 -0.64
CA TYR A 145 -16.93 3.96 -0.68
C TYR A 145 -18.33 4.17 -1.26
N TRP A 146 -19.22 4.70 -0.45
CA TRP A 146 -20.52 5.17 -0.91
C TRP A 146 -20.34 6.58 -1.48
N ASP A 147 -20.76 6.84 -2.71
CA ASP A 147 -20.64 8.16 -3.35
C ASP A 147 -21.89 9.05 -3.17
N GLY A 148 -22.89 8.58 -2.41
CA GLY A 148 -24.23 9.18 -2.35
C GLY A 148 -25.29 8.41 -3.15
N LYS A 149 -24.88 7.45 -4.01
CA LYS A 149 -25.76 6.69 -4.90
C LYS A 149 -25.37 5.22 -5.06
N ARG A 150 -24.07 4.93 -5.12
CA ARG A 150 -23.49 3.63 -5.45
C ARG A 150 -22.29 3.32 -4.56
N PHE A 151 -21.97 2.04 -4.46
CA PHE A 151 -20.79 1.56 -3.74
C PHE A 151 -19.62 1.33 -4.69
N TRP A 152 -18.45 1.80 -4.30
CA TRP A 152 -17.21 1.69 -5.03
C TRP A 152 -16.16 0.97 -4.22
N SER A 153 -15.51 0.00 -4.85
CA SER A 153 -14.31 -0.61 -4.31
C SER A 153 -13.14 0.39 -4.27
N ARG A 154 -12.12 0.04 -3.51
CA ARG A 154 -10.85 0.77 -3.46
C ARG A 154 -10.23 1.06 -4.85
N LEU A 155 -10.45 0.18 -5.82
CA LEU A 155 -9.87 0.29 -7.16
C LEU A 155 -10.81 0.97 -8.17
N GLY A 156 -11.99 1.43 -7.75
CA GLY A 156 -12.96 2.08 -8.63
C GLY A 156 -13.97 1.13 -9.28
N ASN A 157 -13.96 -0.17 -8.96
CA ASN A 157 -15.03 -1.07 -9.43
C ASN A 157 -16.30 -0.88 -8.63
N GLU A 158 -17.45 -0.77 -9.30
CA GLU A 158 -18.78 -0.72 -8.66
C GLU A 158 -19.13 -2.05 -7.97
N PHE A 159 -19.76 -1.97 -6.79
CA PHE A 159 -20.46 -3.09 -6.17
C PHE A 159 -21.97 -2.96 -6.42
N PHE A 160 -22.56 -3.97 -7.06
CA PHE A 160 -23.99 -3.99 -7.42
C PHE A 160 -24.86 -4.36 -6.21
N ALA A 161 -24.93 -3.45 -5.25
CA ALA A 161 -25.82 -3.57 -4.10
C ALA A 161 -27.30 -3.54 -4.55
N PRO A 162 -28.17 -4.38 -3.97
CA PRO A 162 -29.60 -4.29 -4.20
C PRO A 162 -30.19 -2.98 -3.65
N ASP A 163 -31.25 -2.49 -4.27
CA ASP A 163 -31.86 -1.20 -3.91
C ASP A 163 -32.37 -1.18 -2.45
N TRP A 164 -32.81 -2.32 -1.92
CA TRP A 164 -33.21 -2.45 -0.52
C TRP A 164 -32.03 -2.38 0.47
N PHE A 165 -30.80 -2.62 0.02
CA PHE A 165 -29.61 -2.54 0.86
C PHE A 165 -29.13 -1.08 0.98
N THR A 166 -29.23 -0.31 -0.10
CA THR A 166 -28.88 1.12 -0.14
C THR A 166 -30.02 2.03 0.31
N ALA A 167 -31.23 1.48 0.46
CA ALA A 167 -32.39 2.22 0.92
C ALA A 167 -32.12 2.93 2.25
N GLY A 168 -32.31 4.25 2.24
CA GLY A 168 -32.13 5.10 3.40
C GLY A 168 -30.72 5.65 3.58
N LEU A 169 -29.71 5.23 2.80
CA LEU A 169 -28.37 5.83 2.80
C LEU A 169 -28.38 7.31 2.36
N PRO A 170 -27.41 8.14 2.79
CA PRO A 170 -27.44 9.56 2.49
C PRO A 170 -27.06 9.84 1.04
N ASP A 171 -27.30 11.06 0.58
CA ASP A 171 -26.85 11.55 -0.72
C ASP A 171 -25.41 12.11 -0.69
N PHE A 172 -24.71 11.99 0.45
CA PHE A 172 -23.31 12.38 0.60
C PHE A 172 -22.38 11.18 0.79
N PRO A 173 -21.08 11.33 0.45
CA PRO A 173 -20.12 10.24 0.55
C PRO A 173 -19.86 9.69 1.96
N LEU A 174 -19.77 8.36 2.06
CA LEU A 174 -19.37 7.63 3.26
C LEU A 174 -18.24 6.65 2.95
N ASP A 175 -17.33 6.45 3.90
CA ASP A 175 -16.26 5.46 3.83
C ASP A 175 -16.49 4.40 4.92
N GLY A 176 -16.48 3.15 4.52
CA GLY A 176 -16.83 2.05 5.41
C GLY A 176 -16.38 0.70 4.89
N GLU A 177 -16.81 -0.34 5.61
CA GLU A 177 -16.52 -1.73 5.29
C GLU A 177 -17.83 -2.48 5.07
N LEU A 178 -17.98 -3.15 3.92
CA LEU A 178 -18.99 -4.20 3.77
C LEU A 178 -18.52 -5.41 4.57
N PHE A 179 -19.24 -5.75 5.62
CA PHE A 179 -18.79 -6.67 6.65
C PHE A 179 -19.83 -7.76 6.93
N GLY A 180 -19.46 -9.01 6.68
CA GLY A 180 -20.31 -10.17 6.96
C GLY A 180 -20.13 -10.75 8.37
N GLY A 181 -19.25 -10.17 9.19
CA GLY A 181 -18.83 -10.70 10.48
C GLY A 181 -17.39 -11.23 10.49
N ARG A 182 -16.85 -11.45 11.69
CA ARG A 182 -15.47 -11.91 11.91
C ARG A 182 -15.23 -13.26 11.24
N LYS A 183 -14.03 -13.45 10.67
CA LYS A 183 -13.61 -14.65 9.92
C LYS A 183 -14.48 -15.00 8.70
N ARG A 184 -15.26 -14.03 8.18
CA ARG A 184 -16.13 -14.24 7.00
C ARG A 184 -15.65 -13.51 5.75
N PHE A 185 -14.40 -13.00 5.72
CA PHE A 185 -13.84 -12.27 4.58
C PHE A 185 -14.09 -12.95 3.22
N GLN A 186 -13.77 -14.24 3.07
CA GLN A 186 -13.98 -14.96 1.80
C GLN A 186 -15.47 -15.01 1.40
N ARG A 187 -16.37 -15.18 2.37
CA ARG A 187 -17.82 -15.13 2.11
C ARG A 187 -18.24 -13.73 1.70
N THR A 188 -17.81 -12.69 2.42
CA THR A 188 -18.05 -11.28 2.09
C THR A 188 -17.64 -10.98 0.65
N VAL A 189 -16.40 -11.33 0.26
CA VAL A 189 -15.89 -11.18 -1.12
C VAL A 189 -16.78 -11.90 -2.13
N SER A 190 -17.20 -13.13 -1.83
CA SER A 190 -18.06 -13.91 -2.73
C SER A 190 -19.42 -13.26 -2.97
N VAL A 191 -19.96 -12.51 -1.99
CA VAL A 191 -21.24 -11.80 -2.12
C VAL A 191 -21.07 -10.52 -2.93
N VAL A 192 -20.12 -9.66 -2.55
CA VAL A 192 -19.99 -8.31 -3.14
C VAL A 192 -19.47 -8.32 -4.58
N ARG A 193 -18.77 -9.38 -5.01
CA ARG A 193 -18.30 -9.52 -6.40
C ARG A 193 -19.40 -9.90 -7.40
N ARG A 194 -20.56 -10.35 -6.92
CA ARG A 194 -21.67 -10.73 -7.80
C ARG A 194 -22.30 -9.49 -8.43
N GLN A 195 -22.70 -9.60 -9.68
CA GLN A 195 -23.35 -8.52 -10.44
C GLN A 195 -24.88 -8.67 -10.52
N ASP A 196 -25.43 -9.70 -9.88
CA ASP A 196 -26.84 -10.09 -9.99
C ASP A 196 -27.72 -9.53 -8.85
N LYS A 197 -27.21 -8.58 -8.06
CA LYS A 197 -27.91 -8.02 -6.88
C LYS A 197 -28.50 -9.12 -5.98
N SER A 198 -27.71 -10.17 -5.73
CA SER A 198 -28.15 -11.36 -4.98
C SER A 198 -28.77 -11.04 -3.61
N LYS A 199 -29.72 -11.88 -3.18
CA LYS A 199 -30.29 -11.87 -1.82
C LYS A 199 -29.24 -12.10 -0.71
N ASP A 200 -28.08 -12.64 -1.04
CA ASP A 200 -26.99 -12.92 -0.10
C ASP A 200 -26.41 -11.64 0.55
N TRP A 201 -26.68 -10.46 -0.02
CA TRP A 201 -26.36 -9.18 0.59
C TRP A 201 -26.98 -9.00 1.98
N LYS A 202 -28.02 -9.78 2.33
CA LYS A 202 -28.62 -9.80 3.68
C LYS A 202 -27.66 -10.30 4.75
N GLU A 203 -26.58 -10.97 4.37
CA GLU A 203 -25.53 -11.42 5.28
C GLU A 203 -24.54 -10.31 5.63
N LEU A 204 -24.63 -9.15 4.99
CA LEU A 204 -23.67 -8.05 5.10
C LEU A 204 -24.26 -6.85 5.82
N LEU A 205 -23.38 -6.07 6.44
CA LEU A 205 -23.65 -4.73 6.92
C LEU A 205 -22.63 -3.76 6.33
N PHE A 206 -23.04 -2.54 6.01
CA PHE A 206 -22.14 -1.45 5.71
C PHE A 206 -21.76 -0.73 7.02
N VAL A 207 -20.54 -0.98 7.50
CA VAL A 207 -20.04 -0.42 8.76
C VAL A 207 -19.21 0.83 8.45
N VAL A 208 -19.78 2.00 8.73
CA VAL A 208 -19.27 3.32 8.34
C VAL A 208 -18.27 3.84 9.36
N PHE A 209 -17.07 4.23 8.92
CA PHE A 209 -16.03 4.75 9.81
C PHE A 209 -15.56 6.17 9.50
N ASP A 210 -15.98 6.79 8.38
CA ASP A 210 -15.66 8.19 8.07
C ASP A 210 -16.64 8.82 7.05
N ALA A 211 -16.64 10.15 6.95
CA ALA A 211 -17.38 10.95 5.98
C ALA A 211 -16.41 11.83 5.16
N PRO A 212 -15.84 11.34 4.04
CA PRO A 212 -14.71 11.97 3.36
C PRO A 212 -14.97 13.37 2.80
N SER A 213 -16.23 13.70 2.48
CA SER A 213 -16.61 15.01 1.94
C SER A 213 -16.88 16.06 3.02
N PHE A 214 -16.97 15.67 4.30
CA PHE A 214 -17.21 16.59 5.39
C PHE A 214 -15.90 17.23 5.85
N ASP A 215 -15.63 18.48 5.47
CA ASP A 215 -14.37 19.17 5.75
C ASP A 215 -14.26 19.62 7.22
N ALA A 216 -13.99 18.66 8.08
CA ALA A 216 -13.93 18.84 9.53
C ALA A 216 -12.84 17.95 10.16
N ALA A 217 -12.57 18.14 11.44
CA ALA A 217 -11.74 17.20 12.21
C ALA A 217 -12.42 15.83 12.32
N PHE A 218 -11.63 14.77 12.55
CA PHE A 218 -12.14 13.39 12.60
C PHE A 218 -13.31 13.21 13.56
N GLU A 219 -13.26 13.81 14.74
CA GLU A 219 -14.32 13.77 15.74
C GLU A 219 -15.66 14.28 15.19
N GLN A 220 -15.60 15.38 14.44
CA GLN A 220 -16.78 15.99 13.85
C GLN A 220 -17.32 15.15 12.68
N ARG A 221 -16.43 14.52 11.89
CA ARG A 221 -16.83 13.59 10.81
C ARG A 221 -17.47 12.32 11.36
N LEU A 222 -16.91 11.75 12.43
CA LEU A 222 -17.46 10.57 13.10
C LEU A 222 -18.82 10.87 13.73
N GLU A 223 -18.95 12.01 14.43
CA GLU A 223 -20.22 12.43 15.01
C GLU A 223 -21.28 12.73 13.94
N HIS A 224 -20.87 13.29 12.79
CA HIS A 224 -21.76 13.47 11.64
C HIS A 224 -22.30 12.14 11.12
N CYS A 225 -21.43 11.13 10.95
CA CYS A 225 -21.85 9.77 10.58
C CYS A 225 -22.82 9.19 11.62
N ARG A 226 -22.47 9.29 12.91
CA ARG A 226 -23.24 8.74 14.02
C ARG A 226 -24.65 9.34 14.06
N LYS A 227 -24.77 10.67 14.10
CA LYS A 227 -26.07 11.36 14.13
C LYS A 227 -26.94 10.96 12.95
N TRP A 228 -26.38 10.97 11.75
CA TRP A 228 -27.14 10.65 10.55
C TRP A 228 -27.62 9.19 10.56
N LEU A 229 -26.77 8.23 10.94
CA LEU A 229 -27.14 6.81 11.03
C LEU A 229 -28.14 6.53 12.17
N ASP A 230 -28.03 7.22 13.29
CA ASP A 230 -28.96 7.11 14.43
C ASP A 230 -30.34 7.70 14.11
N ASP A 231 -30.39 8.76 13.28
CA ASP A 231 -31.64 9.40 12.84
C ASP A 231 -32.32 8.60 11.73
N ALA A 232 -31.57 8.19 10.70
CA ALA A 232 -32.10 7.47 9.54
C ALA A 232 -32.38 5.99 9.82
N LYS A 233 -31.61 5.35 10.73
CA LYS A 233 -31.70 3.94 11.10
C LYS A 233 -31.83 2.97 9.92
N PRO A 234 -30.94 3.06 8.90
CA PRO A 234 -30.97 2.14 7.77
C PRO A 234 -30.75 0.69 8.25
N ALA A 235 -31.49 -0.26 7.67
CA ALA A 235 -31.49 -1.65 8.13
C ALA A 235 -30.14 -2.37 7.94
N TYR A 236 -29.32 -1.92 7.00
CA TYR A 236 -28.07 -2.57 6.60
C TYR A 236 -26.83 -1.67 6.74
N ALA A 237 -26.93 -0.57 7.50
CA ALA A 237 -25.77 0.27 7.78
C ALA A 237 -25.73 0.71 9.25
N GLN A 238 -24.52 0.83 9.79
CA GLN A 238 -24.26 1.29 11.15
C GLN A 238 -22.93 2.03 11.22
N TRP A 239 -22.74 2.83 12.25
CA TRP A 239 -21.48 3.54 12.46
C TRP A 239 -20.50 2.64 13.22
N HIS A 240 -19.21 2.81 12.96
CA HIS A 240 -18.16 2.01 13.57
C HIS A 240 -17.77 2.59 14.93
N SER A 241 -17.83 1.77 15.98
CA SER A 241 -17.51 2.22 17.32
C SER A 241 -16.03 2.61 17.46
N HIS A 242 -15.78 3.74 18.10
CA HIS A 242 -14.44 4.21 18.43
C HIS A 242 -14.36 4.60 19.90
N GLU A 243 -13.22 4.35 20.52
CA GLU A 243 -12.91 4.77 21.88
C GLU A 243 -11.53 5.45 21.95
N ARG A 244 -11.23 6.13 23.05
CA ARG A 244 -9.91 6.76 23.24
C ARG A 244 -8.91 5.72 23.76
N CYS A 245 -7.79 5.58 23.05
CA CYS A 245 -6.65 4.80 23.52
C CYS A 245 -6.04 5.47 24.76
N GLN A 246 -5.88 4.72 25.85
CA GLN A 246 -5.35 5.24 27.13
C GLN A 246 -3.83 5.00 27.24
N GLY A 247 -3.20 4.70 26.11
CA GLY A 247 -1.79 4.32 26.00
C GLY A 247 -1.58 2.83 25.69
N THR A 248 -0.32 2.44 25.54
CA THR A 248 0.10 1.12 25.07
C THR A 248 -0.49 -0.07 25.85
N PRO A 249 -0.66 -0.04 27.19
CA PRO A 249 -1.32 -1.14 27.91
C PRO A 249 -2.77 -1.34 27.49
N HIS A 250 -3.55 -0.27 27.36
CA HIS A 250 -4.93 -0.33 26.89
C HIS A 250 -5.01 -0.88 25.46
N LEU A 251 -4.18 -0.34 24.56
CA LEU A 251 -4.07 -0.81 23.17
C LEU A 251 -3.80 -2.31 23.07
N ARG A 252 -2.86 -2.84 23.87
CA ARG A 252 -2.49 -4.26 23.85
C ARG A 252 -3.61 -5.15 24.38
N SER A 253 -4.25 -4.75 25.48
CA SER A 253 -5.40 -5.46 26.06
C SER A 253 -6.57 -5.52 25.07
N GLU A 254 -6.88 -4.40 24.42
CA GLU A 254 -7.97 -4.33 23.45
C GLU A 254 -7.64 -5.14 22.19
N LEU A 255 -6.39 -5.11 21.73
CA LEU A 255 -5.94 -5.94 20.61
C LEU A 255 -6.12 -7.43 20.91
N GLU A 256 -5.67 -7.88 22.08
CA GLU A 256 -5.82 -9.26 22.53
C GLU A 256 -7.30 -9.66 22.63
N ARG A 257 -8.15 -8.77 23.19
CA ARG A 257 -9.59 -9.00 23.28
C ARG A 257 -10.23 -9.15 21.90
N VAL A 258 -9.95 -8.23 20.97
CA VAL A 258 -10.48 -8.26 19.60
C VAL A 258 -10.05 -9.54 18.87
N GLU A 259 -8.78 -9.89 18.95
CA GLU A 259 -8.23 -11.10 18.32
C GLU A 259 -8.79 -12.39 18.96
N GLY A 260 -8.97 -12.40 20.29
CA GLY A 260 -9.60 -13.50 21.02
C GLY A 260 -11.05 -13.74 20.58
N LEU A 261 -11.75 -12.68 20.15
CA LEU A 261 -13.08 -12.78 19.56
C LEU A 261 -13.07 -13.02 18.03
N GLY A 262 -11.89 -13.17 17.42
CA GLY A 262 -11.69 -13.45 16.00
C GLY A 262 -11.60 -12.23 15.08
N GLY A 263 -11.41 -11.02 15.61
CA GLY A 263 -11.17 -9.81 14.85
C GLY A 263 -9.74 -9.75 14.29
N GLU A 264 -9.47 -8.81 13.37
CA GLU A 264 -8.20 -8.76 12.61
C GLU A 264 -7.10 -7.94 13.28
N GLY A 265 -7.48 -7.01 14.16
CA GLY A 265 -6.57 -6.05 14.78
C GLY A 265 -7.29 -4.75 15.13
N LEU A 266 -6.54 -3.64 15.18
CA LEU A 266 -7.07 -2.32 15.51
C LEU A 266 -6.69 -1.27 14.46
N MET A 267 -7.53 -0.24 14.35
CA MET A 267 -7.30 0.96 13.56
C MET A 267 -7.22 2.17 14.49
N LEU A 268 -6.23 3.03 14.28
CA LEU A 268 -5.93 4.16 15.14
C LEU A 268 -5.99 5.46 14.32
N ARG A 269 -6.78 6.42 14.77
CA ARG A 269 -6.96 7.71 14.11
C ARG A 269 -6.47 8.85 14.98
N LYS A 270 -5.62 9.70 14.40
CA LYS A 270 -5.04 10.86 15.08
C LYS A 270 -6.15 11.87 15.45
N PRO A 271 -6.21 12.34 16.70
CA PRO A 271 -7.18 13.36 17.13
C PRO A 271 -7.05 14.64 16.31
N GLY A 272 -8.17 15.28 15.98
CA GLY A 272 -8.16 16.54 15.22
C GLY A 272 -7.73 16.40 13.75
N SER A 273 -7.45 15.20 13.25
CA SER A 273 -6.96 15.02 11.87
C SER A 273 -8.01 15.33 10.81
N ARG A 274 -7.59 16.02 9.75
CA ARG A 274 -8.36 16.21 8.52
C ARG A 274 -8.42 14.89 7.72
N TYR A 275 -9.32 14.80 6.76
CA TYR A 275 -9.32 13.68 5.81
C TYR A 275 -8.21 13.93 4.77
N GLU A 276 -7.29 12.97 4.61
CA GLU A 276 -6.17 13.07 3.68
C GLU A 276 -6.26 11.96 2.63
N VAL A 277 -6.40 12.33 1.36
CA VAL A 277 -6.45 11.35 0.27
C VAL A 277 -5.06 10.74 0.07
N GLY A 278 -5.01 9.40 0.01
CA GLY A 278 -3.78 8.65 -0.08
C GLY A 278 -3.31 8.13 1.28
N ARG A 279 -2.06 7.68 1.34
CA ARG A 279 -1.52 7.09 2.56
C ARG A 279 -1.05 8.19 3.52
N SER A 280 -1.48 8.12 4.77
CA SER A 280 -1.19 9.15 5.78
C SER A 280 -0.88 8.54 7.14
N HIS A 281 0.00 9.19 7.89
CA HIS A 281 0.31 8.86 9.28
C HIS A 281 -0.79 9.27 10.25
N THR A 282 -1.85 9.95 9.78
CA THR A 282 -3.04 10.25 10.61
C THR A 282 -3.93 9.02 10.83
N LEU A 283 -3.73 7.95 10.06
CA LEU A 283 -4.41 6.68 10.20
C LEU A 283 -3.39 5.54 10.27
N LEU A 284 -3.41 4.80 11.37
CA LEU A 284 -2.51 3.67 11.62
C LEU A 284 -3.31 2.38 11.75
N LYS A 285 -2.70 1.26 11.34
CA LYS A 285 -3.22 -0.08 11.58
C LYS A 285 -2.28 -0.81 12.54
N VAL A 286 -2.86 -1.44 13.55
CA VAL A 286 -2.18 -2.24 14.56
C VAL A 286 -2.63 -3.69 14.37
N LYS A 287 -1.67 -4.61 14.32
CA LYS A 287 -1.90 -6.06 14.24
C LYS A 287 -1.00 -6.75 15.25
N SER A 288 -1.45 -7.84 15.86
CA SER A 288 -0.50 -8.67 16.60
C SER A 288 0.55 -9.23 15.65
N PHE A 289 1.70 -9.41 16.23
CA PHE A 289 2.79 -10.11 15.61
C PHE A 289 3.14 -11.26 16.55
N LYS A 290 3.25 -12.47 15.99
CA LYS A 290 3.70 -13.68 16.66
C LYS A 290 5.18 -13.84 16.39
N ASP A 291 5.95 -14.10 17.44
CA ASP A 291 7.35 -14.47 17.32
C ASP A 291 7.45 -15.99 17.35
N ASP A 292 8.31 -16.54 16.50
CA ASP A 292 8.65 -17.96 16.48
C ASP A 292 10.08 -18.10 15.98
N GLU A 293 10.60 -19.32 16.06
CA GLU A 293 11.99 -19.63 15.80
C GLU A 293 12.12 -20.53 14.57
N ALA A 294 13.11 -20.23 13.74
CA ALA A 294 13.42 -21.03 12.55
C ALA A 294 14.94 -21.16 12.39
N VAL A 295 15.37 -22.30 11.84
CA VAL A 295 16.78 -22.54 11.51
C VAL A 295 17.04 -22.06 10.09
N VAL A 296 18.09 -21.28 9.88
CA VAL A 296 18.54 -20.89 8.55
C VAL A 296 19.04 -22.13 7.82
N ILE A 297 18.43 -22.45 6.68
CA ILE A 297 18.78 -23.61 5.84
C ILE A 297 19.39 -23.20 4.50
N GLY A 298 19.28 -21.92 4.13
CA GLY A 298 19.84 -21.40 2.90
C GLY A 298 19.80 -19.88 2.84
N HIS A 299 20.52 -19.34 1.85
CA HIS A 299 20.53 -17.91 1.53
C HIS A 299 19.98 -17.71 0.13
N VAL A 300 19.03 -16.80 -0.01
CA VAL A 300 18.46 -16.40 -1.30
C VAL A 300 19.14 -15.12 -1.75
N ALA A 301 19.74 -15.16 -2.94
CA ALA A 301 20.41 -14.00 -3.54
C ALA A 301 19.42 -12.83 -3.71
N GLY A 302 19.85 -11.63 -3.32
CA GLY A 302 19.03 -10.44 -3.47
C GLY A 302 18.91 -9.99 -4.92
N ALA A 303 17.78 -9.37 -5.23
CA ALA A 303 17.52 -8.69 -6.49
C ALA A 303 17.37 -7.18 -6.27
N GLY A 304 17.45 -6.39 -7.35
CA GLY A 304 17.33 -4.93 -7.28
C GLY A 304 18.32 -4.31 -6.29
N ARG A 305 17.83 -3.57 -5.29
CA ARG A 305 18.66 -2.89 -4.27
C ARG A 305 19.51 -3.84 -3.38
N HIS A 306 19.25 -5.14 -3.45
CA HIS A 306 19.98 -6.18 -2.71
C HIS A 306 20.80 -7.09 -3.65
N LYS A 307 21.00 -6.72 -4.93
CA LYS A 307 21.85 -7.48 -5.86
C LYS A 307 23.28 -7.56 -5.33
N GLY A 308 23.86 -8.77 -5.37
CA GLY A 308 25.21 -9.04 -4.88
C GLY A 308 25.31 -9.30 -3.37
N ARG A 309 24.20 -9.23 -2.64
CA ARG A 309 24.12 -9.48 -1.19
C ARG A 309 22.87 -10.30 -0.84
N LEU A 310 22.64 -10.57 0.45
CA LEU A 310 21.49 -11.36 0.89
C LEU A 310 20.15 -10.68 0.53
N GLY A 311 19.30 -11.41 -0.17
CA GLY A 311 17.91 -11.06 -0.42
C GLY A 311 17.01 -11.50 0.72
N ALA A 312 17.06 -12.78 1.04
CA ALA A 312 16.29 -13.40 2.11
C ALA A 312 17.02 -14.61 2.70
N LEU A 313 16.69 -14.95 3.95
CA LEU A 313 17.05 -16.23 4.54
C LEU A 313 16.01 -17.26 4.14
N GLU A 314 16.42 -18.42 3.63
CA GLU A 314 15.56 -19.60 3.57
C GLU A 314 15.65 -20.30 4.92
N VAL A 315 14.50 -20.55 5.56
CA VAL A 315 14.44 -21.03 6.94
C VAL A 315 13.48 -22.21 7.09
N GLU A 316 13.71 -23.03 8.11
CA GLU A 316 12.89 -24.19 8.44
C GLU A 316 12.38 -24.10 9.90
N LEU A 317 11.07 -24.25 10.09
CA LEU A 317 10.45 -24.37 11.41
C LEU A 317 10.74 -25.73 12.05
N ARG A 318 10.53 -25.82 13.36
CA ARG A 318 10.62 -27.08 14.11
C ARG A 318 9.73 -28.21 13.57
N ASN A 319 8.63 -27.87 12.88
CA ASN A 319 7.72 -28.82 12.25
C ASN A 319 8.13 -29.20 10.80
N GLY A 320 9.29 -28.75 10.33
CA GLY A 320 9.83 -29.05 8.99
C GLY A 320 9.32 -28.15 7.86
N LYS A 321 8.42 -27.20 8.14
CA LYS A 321 7.93 -26.26 7.11
C LYS A 321 9.00 -25.24 6.76
N ARG A 322 9.14 -24.98 5.45
CA ARG A 322 10.13 -24.07 4.89
C ARG A 322 9.49 -22.83 4.30
N PHE A 323 10.15 -21.70 4.47
CA PHE A 323 9.73 -20.41 3.92
C PHE A 323 10.91 -19.44 3.88
N SER A 324 10.71 -18.25 3.29
CA SER A 324 11.75 -17.23 3.21
C SER A 324 11.45 -16.02 4.10
N VAL A 325 12.47 -15.48 4.75
CA VAL A 325 12.43 -14.25 5.54
C VAL A 325 13.28 -13.18 4.85
N GLY A 326 12.62 -12.24 4.18
CA GLY A 326 13.28 -11.23 3.33
C GLY A 326 13.28 -9.81 3.90
N THR A 327 12.55 -9.55 4.98
CA THR A 327 12.43 -8.23 5.63
C THR A 327 12.96 -8.28 7.07
N GLY A 328 13.24 -7.12 7.68
CA GLY A 328 13.78 -7.03 9.05
C GLY A 328 15.31 -7.12 9.15
N LEU A 329 15.99 -7.57 8.10
CA LEU A 329 17.46 -7.59 8.02
C LEU A 329 18.01 -6.19 7.74
N SER A 330 18.95 -5.76 8.58
CA SER A 330 19.76 -4.55 8.38
C SER A 330 20.69 -4.69 7.16
N ASP A 331 21.26 -3.58 6.68
CA ASP A 331 22.23 -3.65 5.58
C ASP A 331 23.48 -4.44 5.99
N ALA A 332 23.95 -4.30 7.23
CA ALA A 332 25.09 -5.07 7.75
C ALA A 332 24.81 -6.58 7.75
N GLU A 333 23.61 -7.00 8.18
CA GLU A 333 23.19 -8.40 8.12
C GLU A 333 22.96 -8.92 6.70
N ARG A 334 22.85 -8.03 5.70
CA ARG A 334 22.77 -8.46 4.30
C ARG A 334 24.14 -8.68 3.67
N GLU A 335 25.13 -7.91 4.10
CA GLU A 335 26.53 -8.14 3.74
C GLU A 335 27.12 -9.35 4.48
N ALA A 336 26.76 -9.51 5.77
CA ALA A 336 27.18 -10.61 6.63
C ALA A 336 25.96 -11.37 7.19
N PRO A 337 25.34 -12.25 6.37
CA PRO A 337 24.11 -12.93 6.75
C PRO A 337 24.30 -13.97 7.86
N PRO A 338 23.29 -14.19 8.72
CA PRO A 338 23.28 -15.31 9.66
C PRO A 338 23.61 -16.62 8.94
N ALA A 339 24.56 -17.38 9.47
CA ALA A 339 25.06 -18.59 8.82
C ALA A 339 23.99 -19.67 8.68
N ILE A 340 24.16 -20.56 7.71
CA ILE A 340 23.34 -21.77 7.62
C ILE A 340 23.55 -22.59 8.91
N GLY A 341 22.44 -23.08 9.47
CA GLY A 341 22.39 -23.74 10.77
C GLY A 341 22.10 -22.79 11.94
N THR A 342 22.12 -21.47 11.75
CA THR A 342 21.81 -20.51 12.82
C THR A 342 20.31 -20.52 13.15
N LEU A 343 19.97 -20.57 14.44
CA LEU A 343 18.61 -20.35 14.92
C LEU A 343 18.32 -18.85 14.97
N ILE A 344 17.23 -18.42 14.35
CA ILE A 344 16.80 -17.01 14.35
C ILE A 344 15.41 -16.90 14.97
N THR A 345 15.14 -15.75 15.59
CA THR A 345 13.77 -15.31 15.85
C THR A 345 13.27 -14.55 14.64
N PHE A 346 12.07 -14.89 14.21
CA PHE A 346 11.33 -14.14 13.23
C PHE A 346 9.93 -13.84 13.76
N ARG A 347 9.31 -12.82 13.19
CA ARG A 347 8.03 -12.28 13.59
C ARG A 347 7.05 -12.35 12.42
N TYR A 348 5.82 -12.76 12.62
CA TYR A 348 4.80 -12.93 11.56
C TYR A 348 3.41 -12.55 12.07
N GLN A 349 2.46 -12.27 11.18
CA GLN A 349 1.11 -11.82 11.62
C GLN A 349 0.12 -12.98 11.76
N GLU A 350 0.16 -13.91 10.82
CA GLU A 350 -0.78 -15.03 10.74
C GLU A 350 -0.13 -16.22 10.04
N LEU A 351 -0.73 -17.41 10.16
CA LEU A 351 -0.32 -18.59 9.40
C LEU A 351 -1.20 -18.74 8.15
N SER A 352 -0.66 -19.28 7.06
CA SER A 352 -1.45 -19.79 5.94
C SER A 352 -2.29 -21.01 6.36
N ASN A 353 -3.23 -21.45 5.50
CA ASN A 353 -3.98 -22.69 5.72
C ASN A 353 -3.06 -23.90 5.91
N ASP A 354 -1.92 -23.91 5.22
CA ASP A 354 -0.88 -24.94 5.35
C ASP A 354 0.06 -24.68 6.53
N GLY A 355 -0.28 -23.77 7.43
CA GLY A 355 0.46 -23.42 8.64
C GLY A 355 1.84 -22.83 8.41
N VAL A 356 2.05 -22.06 7.32
CA VAL A 356 3.28 -21.33 7.03
C VAL A 356 3.12 -19.86 7.45
N PRO A 357 4.08 -19.27 8.20
CA PRO A 357 4.05 -17.85 8.56
C PRO A 357 3.86 -16.90 7.37
N ARG A 358 2.89 -15.99 7.47
CA ARG A 358 2.66 -14.91 6.50
C ARG A 358 3.27 -13.60 6.96
N PHE A 359 3.87 -12.91 6.00
CA PHE A 359 4.59 -11.65 6.20
C PHE A 359 5.70 -11.76 7.27
N PRO A 360 6.57 -12.78 7.21
CA PRO A 360 7.60 -12.96 8.22
C PRO A 360 8.71 -11.91 8.08
N SER A 361 9.13 -11.36 9.21
CA SER A 361 10.23 -10.40 9.33
C SER A 361 11.26 -10.90 10.32
N TYR A 362 12.54 -10.81 9.96
CA TYR A 362 13.65 -11.17 10.83
C TYR A 362 13.70 -10.23 12.03
N ILE A 363 13.98 -10.78 13.22
CA ILE A 363 14.18 -10.01 14.46
C ILE A 363 15.64 -10.08 14.91
N GLY A 364 16.24 -11.26 14.90
CA GLY A 364 17.60 -11.45 15.39
C GLY A 364 18.04 -12.90 15.42
N VAL A 365 19.35 -13.13 15.51
CA VAL A 365 19.92 -14.43 15.86
C VAL A 365 19.56 -14.77 17.31
N ARG A 366 19.13 -16.00 17.55
CA ARG A 366 19.00 -16.54 18.92
C ARG A 366 20.36 -17.04 19.39
N ILE A 367 20.86 -16.42 20.46
CA ILE A 367 22.18 -16.68 21.03
C ILE A 367 22.12 -17.61 22.27
N ASP A 368 20.93 -17.80 22.82
CA ASP A 368 20.63 -18.50 24.07
C ASP A 368 20.07 -19.92 23.86
N ALA A 369 19.88 -20.35 22.60
CA ALA A 369 19.29 -21.65 22.25
C ALA A 369 20.02 -22.31 21.08
N ALA A 370 20.16 -23.64 21.16
CA ALA A 370 20.73 -24.44 20.07
C ALA A 370 19.68 -24.71 18.98
N PRO A 371 20.07 -24.81 17.69
CA PRO A 371 19.19 -25.21 16.59
C PRO A 371 18.49 -26.55 16.87
N PHE A 372 17.28 -26.73 16.34
CA PHE A 372 16.51 -27.95 16.54
C PHE A 372 17.33 -29.18 16.08
N LYS A 373 17.39 -30.24 16.91
CA LYS A 373 17.98 -31.52 16.49
C LYS A 373 17.13 -32.11 15.37
N GLY A 374 17.65 -32.13 14.15
CA GLY A 374 16.94 -32.69 12.99
C GLY A 374 16.60 -34.17 13.21
N LYS A 375 15.41 -34.60 12.76
CA LYS A 375 15.14 -36.03 12.58
C LYS A 375 16.16 -36.54 11.55
N ALA A 376 17.03 -37.46 11.96
CA ALA A 376 17.85 -38.21 11.03
C ALA A 376 16.93 -38.77 9.94
N LYS A 377 17.23 -38.50 8.67
CA LYS A 377 16.60 -39.20 7.56
C LYS A 377 16.98 -40.67 7.71
N GLY A 378 16.03 -41.48 8.17
CA GLY A 378 16.08 -42.94 8.07
C GLY A 378 15.77 -43.38 6.65
#